data_AF-A0A2N3DU21-F1
#
_entry.id   AF-A0A2N3DU21-F1
#
_cell.length_a   1.000
_cell.length_b   1.000
_cell.length_c   1.000
_cell.angle_alpha   90.00
_cell.angle_beta   90.00
_cell.angle_gamma   90.00
#
_symmetry.space_group_name_H-M   'P 1'
#
loop_
_entity.id
_entity.type
_entity.pdbx_description
1 polymer ?
#
loop_
_entity_poly.entity_id
_entity_poly.type
_entity_poly.pdbx_seq_one_letter_code
_entity_poly.pdbx_strand_id
1 'polypeptide(L)'
;MRSTLRFVSVAAIAAILAAVPGSAQRTTGPKERYEMDVATMSGFAAMGGGRGGMGGAMGMMFGGDPSSKVAYTLDLRLGSDQNPSAPPPKGDHFFLPQAKVGKSLPLIAPERGMEERPDNFERPKGRLLLFWGCGAKAGPGQPVVIDFAKVAAGQIPPGLMSSAVPIIREVSQSNSRSYARWPNGKGGKQPGSGSSLLGAHRIASNFGPEISFDLAQDYMPGLQASTAVQTDGSVMLRWNALAPATGYAAWAFGGMSQGGNSDMVWWTSSATKEFGGGLWDWLPPATVANLITKKIVMPPSQTSCQIPAEVKRASGEMMMGNLNAYGPEAHFAYPPKPAGNAVWNIDWTAKVRFRSHTMLMIGADFGGMGAASGSSAPAEPQQKKKCKGPLGIPLPTC
;
A
#
# COMPACT_ATOMS: atom_id res chain seq x y z
N MET A 1 74.45 26.18 21.30
CA MET A 1 73.43 25.35 20.62
C MET A 1 74.06 23.99 20.30
N ARG A 2 73.78 22.97 21.10
CA ARG A 2 74.30 21.60 20.93
C ARG A 2 73.14 20.62 20.92
N SER A 3 73.21 19.72 19.95
CA SER A 3 72.30 18.63 19.65
C SER A 3 72.21 17.61 20.79
N THR A 4 71.04 16.99 20.96
CA THR A 4 70.94 15.63 21.49
C THR A 4 69.68 14.97 20.94
N LEU A 5 69.87 14.09 19.96
CA LEU A 5 68.89 13.08 19.58
C LEU A 5 68.73 12.09 20.73
N ARG A 6 67.48 11.77 21.09
CA ARG A 6 67.14 10.52 21.78
C ARG A 6 66.06 9.80 20.99
N PHE A 7 66.46 8.69 20.39
CA PHE A 7 65.56 7.64 19.94
C PHE A 7 64.91 6.99 21.16
N VAL A 8 63.58 6.92 21.19
CA VAL A 8 62.84 5.93 21.97
C VAL A 8 61.80 5.34 21.05
N SER A 9 61.94 4.05 20.79
CA SER A 9 61.05 3.25 19.98
C SER A 9 60.18 2.36 20.90
N VAL A 10 58.93 2.17 20.48
CA VAL A 10 58.00 1.07 20.79
C VAL A 10 57.33 1.03 22.18
N ALA A 11 56.04 1.38 22.20
CA ALA A 11 54.98 0.52 22.73
C ALA A 11 53.63 0.95 22.10
N ALA A 12 53.25 0.29 21.00
CA ALA A 12 51.89 0.42 20.47
C ALA A 12 50.94 -0.35 21.40
N ILE A 13 50.14 0.37 22.18
CA ILE A 13 49.02 -0.21 22.92
C ILE A 13 47.91 -0.47 21.89
N ALA A 14 47.89 -1.68 21.34
CA ALA A 14 46.76 -2.20 20.60
C ALA A 14 45.62 -2.47 21.59
N ALA A 15 44.68 -1.54 21.71
CA ALA A 15 43.42 -1.78 22.41
C ALA A 15 42.60 -2.78 21.58
N ILE A 16 42.68 -4.07 21.95
CA ILE A 16 41.78 -5.10 21.45
C ILE A 16 40.39 -4.80 22.00
N LEU A 17 39.54 -4.18 21.18
CA LEU A 17 38.09 -4.22 21.37
C LEU A 17 37.66 -5.68 21.20
N ALA A 18 37.64 -6.43 22.30
CA ALA A 18 36.95 -7.70 22.36
C ALA A 18 35.48 -7.42 22.07
N ALA A 19 35.02 -7.76 20.86
CA ALA A 19 33.62 -7.89 20.57
C ALA A 19 33.08 -9.00 21.47
N VAL A 20 32.42 -8.62 22.57
CA VAL A 20 31.65 -9.56 23.38
C VAL A 20 30.57 -10.11 22.45
N PRO A 21 30.55 -11.41 22.13
CA PRO A 21 29.39 -11.99 21.45
C PRO A 21 28.22 -11.82 22.40
N GLY A 22 27.33 -10.88 22.08
CA GLY A 22 26.13 -10.61 22.86
C GLY A 22 25.39 -11.93 23.06
N SER A 23 25.18 -12.32 24.31
CA SER A 23 24.32 -13.46 24.65
C SER A 23 22.97 -13.22 24.00
N ALA A 24 22.64 -14.00 22.96
CA ALA A 24 21.30 -14.02 22.42
C ALA A 24 20.39 -14.56 23.53
N GLN A 25 19.61 -13.67 24.14
CA GLN A 25 18.58 -14.01 25.12
C GLN A 25 17.65 -15.06 24.52
N ARG A 26 17.51 -16.22 25.19
CA ARG A 26 16.64 -17.29 24.69
C ARG A 26 15.19 -16.84 24.72
N THR A 27 14.44 -17.10 23.64
CA THR A 27 13.02 -16.74 23.50
C THR A 27 12.18 -17.99 23.24
N THR A 28 11.01 -18.09 23.87
CA THR A 28 9.99 -19.11 23.56
C THR A 28 8.65 -18.43 23.24
N GLY A 29 7.78 -19.10 22.49
CA GLY A 29 6.53 -18.50 21.99
C GLY A 29 6.76 -17.65 20.73
N PRO A 30 5.81 -16.78 20.36
CA PRO A 30 4.54 -16.48 21.03
C PRO A 30 3.49 -17.60 20.88
N LYS A 31 2.58 -17.72 21.85
CA LYS A 31 1.42 -18.61 21.74
C LYS A 31 0.41 -18.08 20.71
N GLU A 32 0.25 -16.75 20.65
CA GLU A 32 -0.64 -16.08 19.70
C GLU A 32 0.02 -14.87 19.04
N ARG A 33 -0.25 -14.68 17.75
CA ARG A 33 0.32 -13.65 16.90
C ARG A 33 -0.79 -12.86 16.23
N TYR A 34 -0.75 -11.55 16.39
CA TYR A 34 -1.70 -10.64 15.76
C TYR A 34 -0.99 -9.65 14.84
N GLU A 35 -1.53 -9.46 13.64
CA GLU A 35 -1.09 -8.44 12.69
C GLU A 35 -2.27 -7.57 12.26
N MET A 36 -2.03 -6.27 12.20
CA MET A 36 -2.97 -5.25 11.76
C MET A 36 -2.31 -4.39 10.69
N ASP A 37 -2.73 -4.58 9.45
CA ASP A 37 -2.28 -3.79 8.32
C ASP A 37 -3.26 -2.66 8.05
N VAL A 38 -2.73 -1.45 8.05
CA VAL A 38 -3.49 -0.20 7.97
C VAL A 38 -3.11 0.53 6.69
N ALA A 39 -4.08 0.84 5.84
CA ALA A 39 -3.85 1.72 4.69
C ALA A 39 -4.78 2.91 4.66
N THR A 40 -4.22 4.06 4.28
CA THR A 40 -4.96 5.23 3.82
C THR A 40 -4.93 5.28 2.29
N MET A 41 -6.10 5.18 1.67
CA MET A 41 -6.31 5.25 0.23
C MET A 41 -6.77 6.63 -0.19
N SER A 42 -6.30 7.12 -1.34
CA SER A 42 -6.70 8.39 -1.95
C SER A 42 -6.82 8.27 -3.47
N GLY A 43 -7.35 9.32 -4.13
CA GLY A 43 -7.59 9.30 -5.58
C GLY A 43 -8.55 8.18 -5.99
N PHE A 44 -8.27 7.54 -7.12
CA PHE A 44 -9.07 6.40 -7.60
C PHE A 44 -9.03 5.20 -6.65
N ALA A 45 -8.02 5.10 -5.78
CA ALA A 45 -7.93 4.02 -4.80
C ALA A 45 -9.05 4.15 -3.76
N ALA A 46 -9.33 5.36 -3.27
CA ALA A 46 -10.41 5.61 -2.31
C ALA A 46 -11.81 5.27 -2.87
N MET A 47 -11.98 5.29 -4.19
CA MET A 47 -13.23 4.95 -4.87
C MET A 47 -13.48 3.43 -4.90
N GLY A 48 -12.43 2.61 -4.88
CA GLY A 48 -12.53 1.14 -4.81
C GLY A 48 -12.67 0.59 -3.37
N GLY A 49 -12.26 1.36 -2.36
CA GLY A 49 -12.02 0.93 -0.96
C GLY A 49 -13.23 0.66 -0.06
N GLY A 50 -14.37 0.17 -0.58
CA GLY A 50 -15.42 -0.40 0.27
C GLY A 50 -16.65 0.47 0.57
N ARG A 51 -16.74 1.68 0.00
CA ARG A 51 -18.00 2.47 -0.10
C ARG A 51 -18.14 3.28 -1.40
N GLY A 52 -17.15 3.25 -2.29
CA GLY A 52 -17.01 4.25 -3.35
C GLY A 52 -17.79 4.01 -4.65
N GLY A 53 -18.54 2.92 -4.78
CA GLY A 53 -19.36 2.67 -5.98
C GLY A 53 -20.44 3.72 -6.21
N MET A 54 -21.30 3.95 -5.21
CA MET A 54 -22.40 4.92 -5.31
C MET A 54 -22.08 6.25 -4.62
N GLY A 55 -21.50 6.23 -3.41
CA GLY A 55 -21.21 7.44 -2.63
C GLY A 55 -20.03 8.26 -3.16
N GLY A 56 -19.02 7.58 -3.74
CA GLY A 56 -17.90 8.23 -4.41
C GLY A 56 -18.33 8.86 -5.73
N ALA A 57 -19.10 8.13 -6.55
CA ALA A 57 -19.66 8.64 -7.81
C ALA A 57 -20.60 9.84 -7.58
N MET A 58 -21.43 9.79 -6.55
CA MET A 58 -22.32 10.90 -6.19
C MET A 58 -21.54 12.12 -5.66
N GLY A 59 -20.49 11.92 -4.86
CA GLY A 59 -19.61 13.00 -4.40
C GLY A 59 -18.86 13.72 -5.53
N MET A 60 -18.46 12.96 -6.56
CA MET A 60 -17.89 13.51 -7.80
C MET A 60 -18.93 14.30 -8.61
N MET A 61 -20.17 13.82 -8.66
CA MET A 61 -21.29 14.48 -9.35
C MET A 61 -21.70 15.82 -8.69
N PHE A 62 -21.45 15.97 -7.38
CA PHE A 62 -21.68 17.23 -6.65
C PHE A 62 -20.44 18.14 -6.57
N GLY A 63 -19.42 17.92 -7.42
CA GLY A 63 -18.25 18.79 -7.51
C GLY A 63 -17.25 18.66 -6.37
N GLY A 64 -17.29 17.55 -5.61
CA GLY A 64 -16.28 17.26 -4.60
C GLY A 64 -14.97 16.86 -5.24
N ASP A 65 -13.88 17.53 -4.86
CA ASP A 65 -12.53 17.18 -5.34
C ASP A 65 -12.16 15.75 -4.90
N PRO A 66 -12.00 14.79 -5.84
CA PRO A 66 -11.62 13.41 -5.51
C PRO A 66 -10.25 13.30 -4.86
N SER A 67 -9.37 14.29 -5.08
CA SER A 67 -8.07 14.35 -4.41
C SER A 67 -8.21 14.67 -2.92
N SER A 68 -9.31 15.27 -2.45
CA SER A 68 -9.48 15.59 -1.02
C SER A 68 -10.02 14.42 -0.18
N LYS A 69 -10.47 13.33 -0.82
CA LYS A 69 -11.16 12.22 -0.15
C LYS A 69 -10.19 11.08 0.15
N VAL A 70 -10.17 10.65 1.41
CA VAL A 70 -9.45 9.46 1.87
C VAL A 70 -10.42 8.36 2.28
N ALA A 71 -10.02 7.11 2.04
CA ALA A 71 -10.66 5.92 2.61
C ALA A 71 -9.64 5.14 3.43
N TYR A 72 -10.12 4.37 4.40
CA TYR A 72 -9.25 3.56 5.27
C TYR A 72 -9.50 2.09 5.01
N THR A 73 -8.45 1.28 5.07
CA THR A 73 -8.58 -0.18 5.10
C THR A 73 -7.80 -0.77 6.25
N LEU A 74 -8.39 -1.81 6.84
CA LEU A 74 -7.80 -2.66 7.85
C LEU A 74 -7.82 -4.10 7.36
N ASP A 75 -6.66 -4.74 7.39
CA ASP A 75 -6.48 -6.17 7.16
C ASP A 75 -5.87 -6.79 8.42
N LEU A 76 -6.66 -7.59 9.12
CA LEU A 76 -6.31 -8.16 10.42
C LEU A 76 -6.09 -9.65 10.31
N ARG A 77 -5.06 -10.15 10.97
CA ARG A 77 -4.70 -11.58 11.02
C ARG A 77 -4.41 -11.97 12.44
N LEU A 78 -5.00 -13.08 12.87
CA LEU A 78 -4.79 -13.65 14.18
C LEU A 78 -4.48 -15.14 14.02
N GLY A 79 -3.34 -15.57 14.56
CA GLY A 79 -2.84 -16.93 14.41
C GLY A 79 -2.23 -17.46 15.70
N SER A 80 -2.45 -18.75 15.97
CA SER A 80 -1.96 -19.42 17.18
C SER A 80 -1.51 -20.84 16.85
N ASP A 81 -0.56 -21.36 17.62
CA ASP A 81 -0.12 -22.75 17.54
C ASP A 81 -0.97 -23.68 18.42
N GLN A 82 -1.98 -23.13 19.11
CA GLN A 82 -2.93 -23.85 19.94
C GLN A 82 -4.19 -24.27 19.15
N ASN A 83 -4.88 -25.29 19.66
CA ASN A 83 -6.23 -25.63 19.19
C ASN A 83 -7.25 -24.63 19.73
N PRO A 84 -8.37 -24.38 19.03
CA PRO A 84 -9.46 -23.61 19.61
C PRO A 84 -10.13 -24.41 20.72
N SER A 85 -10.57 -23.72 21.77
CA SER A 85 -11.36 -24.31 22.87
C SER A 85 -12.71 -24.82 22.39
N ALA A 86 -13.25 -24.23 21.31
CA ALA A 86 -14.42 -24.73 20.59
C ALA A 86 -14.32 -24.36 19.09
N PRO A 87 -14.44 -25.29 18.14
CA PRO A 87 -14.49 -24.94 16.72
C PRO A 87 -15.75 -24.11 16.34
N PRO A 88 -15.68 -23.25 15.29
CA PRO A 88 -14.48 -22.87 14.54
C PRO A 88 -13.61 -21.83 15.29
N PRO A 89 -12.32 -21.68 14.92
CA PRO A 89 -11.49 -20.58 15.39
C PRO A 89 -12.13 -19.23 15.08
N LYS A 90 -12.25 -18.37 16.10
CA LYS A 90 -12.81 -17.02 15.97
C LYS A 90 -12.23 -16.09 17.03
N GLY A 91 -12.34 -14.79 16.78
CA GLY A 91 -12.05 -13.77 17.76
C GLY A 91 -12.71 -12.45 17.41
N ASP A 92 -12.44 -11.43 18.20
CA ASP A 92 -12.95 -10.08 18.01
C ASP A 92 -11.85 -9.08 18.34
N HIS A 93 -11.72 -8.04 17.52
CA HIS A 93 -10.89 -6.87 17.80
C HIS A 93 -11.77 -5.69 18.22
N PHE A 94 -11.50 -5.17 19.41
CA PHE A 94 -12.17 -4.02 20.01
C PHE A 94 -11.24 -2.80 20.02
N PHE A 95 -11.83 -1.64 19.77
CA PHE A 95 -11.16 -0.33 19.80
C PHE A 95 -11.75 0.52 20.93
N LEU A 96 -10.89 1.20 21.67
CA LEU A 96 -11.28 2.20 22.67
C LEU A 96 -10.40 3.45 22.55
N PRO A 97 -10.94 4.59 22.07
CA PRO A 97 -12.32 4.81 21.61
C PRO A 97 -12.68 4.01 20.35
N GLN A 98 -13.98 3.92 20.07
CA GLN A 98 -14.50 3.15 18.93
C GLN A 98 -14.08 3.76 17.58
N ALA A 99 -13.41 2.95 16.74
CA ALA A 99 -12.89 3.33 15.41
C ALA A 99 -13.96 3.36 14.30
N LYS A 100 -15.20 3.79 14.61
CA LYS A 100 -16.35 3.86 13.67
C LYS A 100 -16.63 2.58 12.87
N VAL A 101 -16.25 1.41 13.38
CA VAL A 101 -16.42 0.09 12.73
C VAL A 101 -17.58 -0.74 13.30
N GLY A 102 -18.25 -0.24 14.34
CA GLY A 102 -19.26 -0.99 15.09
C GLY A 102 -18.78 -1.21 16.52
N LYS A 103 -19.22 -2.29 17.18
CA LYS A 103 -18.78 -2.65 18.54
C LYS A 103 -17.40 -3.32 18.55
N SER A 104 -17.12 -4.11 17.52
CA SER A 104 -15.88 -4.87 17.30
C SER A 104 -15.73 -5.18 15.80
N LEU A 105 -14.54 -5.63 15.41
CA LEU A 105 -14.29 -6.31 14.15
C LEU A 105 -14.22 -7.82 14.41
N PRO A 106 -15.21 -8.61 13.95
CA PRO A 106 -15.19 -10.06 14.15
C PRO A 106 -14.12 -10.70 13.26
N LEU A 107 -13.20 -11.44 13.86
CA LEU A 107 -12.20 -12.26 13.18
C LEU A 107 -12.76 -13.67 13.01
N ILE A 108 -12.84 -14.15 11.78
CA ILE A 108 -13.43 -15.46 11.49
C ILE A 108 -12.43 -16.29 10.69
N ALA A 109 -12.34 -17.58 11.01
CA ALA A 109 -11.60 -18.53 10.20
C ALA A 109 -12.14 -18.54 8.77
N PRO A 110 -11.29 -18.53 7.73
CA PRO A 110 -11.74 -18.77 6.37
C PRO A 110 -12.36 -20.16 6.29
N GLU A 111 -13.44 -20.29 5.51
CA GLU A 111 -13.99 -21.60 5.20
C GLU A 111 -12.90 -22.42 4.48
N ARG A 112 -12.70 -23.68 4.90
CA ARG A 112 -11.84 -24.60 4.16
C ARG A 112 -12.60 -25.03 2.90
N GLY A 113 -12.51 -24.20 1.87
CA GLY A 113 -12.92 -24.50 0.50
C GLY A 113 -11.72 -24.32 -0.40
N MET A 114 -11.61 -25.19 -1.41
CA MET A 114 -10.67 -25.02 -2.52
C MET A 114 -10.80 -23.58 -2.99
N GLU A 115 -9.71 -22.83 -3.02
CA GLU A 115 -9.68 -21.56 -3.71
C GLU A 115 -10.11 -21.89 -5.14
N GLU A 116 -11.37 -21.61 -5.48
CA GLU A 116 -11.86 -21.72 -6.85
C GLU A 116 -11.03 -20.70 -7.62
N ARG A 117 -9.90 -21.18 -8.16
CA ARG A 117 -9.24 -20.51 -9.26
C ARG A 117 -10.35 -20.34 -10.28
N PRO A 118 -10.66 -19.10 -10.71
CA PRO A 118 -11.61 -18.93 -11.78
C PRO A 118 -11.18 -19.85 -12.93
N ASP A 119 -12.01 -20.85 -13.26
CA ASP A 119 -11.74 -21.86 -14.30
C ASP A 119 -11.46 -21.22 -15.66
N ASN A 120 -11.78 -19.93 -15.77
CA ASN A 120 -11.65 -19.03 -16.88
C ASN A 120 -10.56 -17.95 -16.68
N PHE A 121 -9.37 -18.31 -16.19
CA PHE A 121 -8.19 -17.44 -16.33
C PHE A 121 -7.79 -17.37 -17.81
N GLU A 122 -8.35 -16.40 -18.54
CA GLU A 122 -7.95 -16.13 -19.92
C GLU A 122 -6.52 -15.60 -19.92
N ARG A 123 -5.59 -16.37 -20.48
CA ARG A 123 -4.20 -15.95 -20.58
C ARG A 123 -4.12 -14.71 -21.47
N PRO A 124 -3.50 -13.62 -20.99
CA PRO A 124 -3.35 -12.42 -21.81
C PRO A 124 -2.59 -12.78 -23.10
N LYS A 125 -3.13 -12.34 -24.23
CA LYS A 125 -2.49 -12.47 -25.55
C LYS A 125 -1.64 -11.22 -25.81
N GLY A 126 -0.55 -11.36 -26.55
CA GLY A 126 0.35 -10.27 -26.89
C GLY A 126 1.63 -10.24 -26.06
N ARG A 127 2.17 -9.05 -25.81
CA ARG A 127 3.47 -8.85 -25.15
C ARG A 127 3.34 -7.96 -23.92
N LEU A 128 4.17 -8.21 -22.92
CA LEU A 128 4.38 -7.32 -21.78
C LEU A 128 5.71 -6.60 -21.93
N LEU A 129 5.67 -5.28 -21.99
CA LEU A 129 6.81 -4.39 -22.09
C LEU A 129 7.12 -3.83 -20.71
N LEU A 130 8.30 -4.14 -20.21
CA LEU A 130 8.77 -3.74 -18.89
C LEU A 130 9.71 -2.55 -18.98
N PHE A 131 9.40 -1.50 -18.22
CA PHE A 131 10.23 -0.31 -18.07
C PHE A 131 10.45 -0.02 -16.60
N TRP A 132 11.59 0.60 -16.26
CA TRP A 132 11.93 0.95 -14.89
C TRP A 132 12.75 2.23 -14.83
N GLY A 133 12.64 2.91 -13.69
CA GLY A 133 13.43 4.08 -13.34
C GLY A 133 12.65 5.38 -13.42
N CYS A 134 13.14 6.37 -12.68
CA CYS A 134 12.67 7.75 -12.72
C CYS A 134 13.58 8.58 -13.64
N GLY A 135 13.07 9.01 -14.78
CA GLY A 135 13.78 9.86 -15.72
C GLY A 135 12.99 10.12 -17.00
N ALA A 136 13.38 11.16 -17.73
CA ALA A 136 12.74 11.55 -18.98
C ALA A 136 12.81 10.47 -20.09
N LYS A 137 13.83 9.62 -20.05
CA LYS A 137 14.13 8.59 -21.06
C LYS A 137 14.37 7.23 -20.42
N ALA A 138 13.91 6.19 -21.09
CA ALA A 138 14.18 4.81 -20.70
C ALA A 138 15.68 4.53 -20.82
N GLY A 139 16.26 3.89 -19.80
CA GLY A 139 17.68 3.56 -19.77
C GLY A 139 18.05 2.43 -20.74
N PRO A 140 19.35 2.17 -20.94
CA PRO A 140 19.82 1.05 -21.75
C PRO A 140 19.18 -0.29 -21.31
N GLY A 141 18.85 -1.14 -22.29
CA GLY A 141 18.23 -2.46 -22.03
C GLY A 141 16.73 -2.44 -21.79
N GLN A 142 16.06 -1.30 -22.00
CA GLN A 142 14.61 -1.14 -21.87
C GLN A 142 13.94 -0.85 -23.23
N PRO A 143 12.72 -1.35 -23.47
CA PRO A 143 11.98 -2.27 -22.61
C PRO A 143 12.53 -3.69 -22.65
N VAL A 144 12.31 -4.43 -21.56
CA VAL A 144 12.35 -5.91 -21.63
C VAL A 144 10.97 -6.38 -22.12
N VAL A 145 10.96 -7.14 -23.20
CA VAL A 145 9.73 -7.65 -23.82
C VAL A 145 9.51 -9.10 -23.42
N ILE A 146 8.38 -9.38 -22.79
CA ILE A 146 7.92 -10.72 -22.45
C ILE A 146 6.79 -11.08 -23.39
N ASP A 147 6.98 -12.15 -24.14
CA ASP A 147 5.97 -12.68 -25.05
C ASP A 147 5.12 -13.72 -24.31
N PHE A 148 3.82 -13.43 -24.14
CA PHE A 148 2.93 -14.33 -23.42
C PHE A 148 2.75 -15.68 -24.13
N ALA A 149 2.92 -15.75 -25.45
CA ALA A 149 2.88 -17.02 -26.18
C ALA A 149 4.07 -17.91 -25.80
N LYS A 150 5.26 -17.32 -25.61
CA LYS A 150 6.45 -18.04 -25.13
C LYS A 150 6.31 -18.50 -23.68
N VAL A 151 5.75 -17.64 -22.82
CA VAL A 151 5.43 -18.02 -21.43
C VAL A 151 4.43 -19.17 -21.39
N ALA A 152 3.38 -19.12 -22.23
CA ALA A 152 2.41 -20.20 -22.36
C ALA A 152 3.02 -21.53 -22.84
N ALA A 153 4.12 -21.45 -23.61
CA ALA A 153 4.93 -22.60 -24.03
C ALA A 153 5.98 -23.04 -22.97
N GLY A 154 5.90 -22.52 -21.74
CA GLY A 154 6.78 -22.90 -20.61
C GLY A 154 8.09 -22.11 -20.52
N GLN A 155 8.29 -21.10 -21.38
CA GLN A 155 9.50 -20.28 -21.36
C GLN A 155 9.29 -19.04 -20.48
N ILE A 156 9.50 -19.18 -19.18
CA ILE A 156 9.40 -18.07 -18.22
C ILE A 156 10.74 -17.30 -18.19
N PRO A 157 10.76 -16.01 -18.56
CA PRO A 157 12.00 -15.22 -18.53
C PRO A 157 12.53 -15.07 -17.09
N PRO A 158 13.85 -15.22 -16.87
CA PRO A 158 14.43 -15.02 -15.54
C PRO A 158 14.36 -13.55 -15.11
N GLY A 159 14.10 -13.32 -13.81
CA GLY A 159 14.11 -11.98 -13.21
C GLY A 159 12.98 -11.08 -13.67
N LEU A 160 11.77 -11.64 -13.91
CA LEU A 160 10.55 -10.86 -14.12
C LEU A 160 10.09 -10.20 -12.81
N MET A 161 9.98 -10.99 -11.74
CA MET A 161 9.57 -10.52 -10.43
C MET A 161 10.78 -10.09 -9.61
N SER A 162 10.57 -9.13 -8.70
CA SER A 162 11.61 -8.69 -7.79
C SER A 162 12.17 -9.86 -6.98
N SER A 163 13.50 -10.01 -7.01
CA SER A 163 14.23 -10.93 -6.11
C SER A 163 14.90 -10.19 -4.95
N ALA A 164 14.99 -8.86 -5.05
CA ALA A 164 15.61 -8.01 -4.03
C ALA A 164 14.68 -7.72 -2.85
N VAL A 165 13.36 -7.80 -3.06
CA VAL A 165 12.35 -7.56 -2.03
C VAL A 165 12.08 -8.86 -1.29
N PRO A 166 12.35 -8.93 0.03
CA PRO A 166 12.18 -10.15 0.79
C PRO A 166 10.69 -10.52 0.88
N ILE A 167 10.41 -11.83 0.85
CA ILE A 167 9.10 -12.35 1.24
C ILE A 167 8.92 -12.08 2.73
N ILE A 168 8.01 -11.16 3.07
CA ILE A 168 7.68 -10.88 4.47
C ILE A 168 6.78 -12.01 4.96
N ARG A 169 7.25 -12.77 5.95
CA ARG A 169 6.45 -13.83 6.55
C ARG A 169 5.41 -13.22 7.48
N GLU A 170 4.17 -13.32 7.07
CA GLU A 170 3.00 -12.79 7.78
C GLU A 170 2.25 -13.90 8.54
N VAL A 171 1.37 -13.53 9.45
CA VAL A 171 0.47 -14.49 10.10
C VAL A 171 -0.52 -15.02 9.06
N SER A 172 -0.53 -16.34 8.87
CA SER A 172 -1.35 -16.98 7.84
C SER A 172 -1.96 -18.28 8.35
N GLN A 173 -2.98 -18.75 7.63
CA GLN A 173 -3.55 -20.08 7.85
C GLN A 173 -2.51 -21.19 7.66
N SER A 174 -1.59 -21.04 6.71
CA SER A 174 -0.56 -22.04 6.42
C SER A 174 0.50 -22.17 7.52
N ASN A 175 0.65 -21.15 8.38
CA ASN A 175 1.63 -21.14 9.45
C ASN A 175 1.03 -21.06 10.86
N SER A 176 -0.27 -21.35 11.00
CA SER A 176 -0.99 -21.31 12.26
C SER A 176 -1.90 -22.53 12.40
N ARG A 177 -1.96 -23.13 13.60
CA ARG A 177 -2.90 -24.22 13.88
C ARG A 177 -4.34 -23.72 13.98
N SER A 178 -4.52 -22.56 14.60
CA SER A 178 -5.77 -21.80 14.62
C SER A 178 -5.54 -20.46 13.95
N TYR A 179 -6.47 -20.05 13.08
CA TYR A 179 -6.35 -18.81 12.32
C TYR A 179 -7.72 -18.16 12.12
N ALA A 180 -7.77 -16.83 12.28
CA ALA A 180 -8.93 -16.00 12.01
C ALA A 180 -8.48 -14.67 11.40
N ARG A 181 -9.31 -14.06 10.55
CA ARG A 181 -8.95 -12.82 9.85
C ARG A 181 -10.10 -11.83 9.72
N TRP A 182 -9.75 -10.61 9.38
CA TRP A 182 -10.62 -9.56 8.86
C TRP A 182 -9.97 -8.89 7.63
N PRO A 183 -10.71 -8.49 6.59
CA PRO A 183 -12.09 -8.88 6.28
C PRO A 183 -12.28 -10.40 6.26
N ASN A 184 -13.52 -10.88 6.36
CA ASN A 184 -13.82 -12.30 6.35
C ASN A 184 -15.00 -12.61 5.42
N GLY A 185 -15.32 -13.90 5.24
CA GLY A 185 -16.40 -14.34 4.35
C GLY A 185 -17.81 -13.85 4.74
N LYS A 186 -18.01 -13.37 5.97
CA LYS A 186 -19.30 -12.85 6.46
C LYS A 186 -19.38 -11.32 6.46
N GLY A 187 -18.28 -10.61 6.22
CA GLY A 187 -18.26 -9.16 6.24
C GLY A 187 -16.87 -8.56 6.18
N GLY A 188 -16.81 -7.28 5.80
CA GLY A 188 -15.57 -6.55 5.57
C GLY A 188 -15.74 -5.04 5.59
N LYS A 189 -16.69 -4.53 6.38
CA LYS A 189 -16.99 -3.10 6.44
C LYS A 189 -15.80 -2.32 7.01
N GLN A 190 -15.14 -1.57 6.14
CA GLN A 190 -13.98 -0.77 6.51
C GLN A 190 -14.34 0.46 7.36
N PRO A 191 -13.37 1.02 8.13
CA PRO A 191 -13.57 2.23 8.92
C PRO A 191 -14.06 3.41 8.08
N GLY A 192 -14.95 4.22 8.68
CA GLY A 192 -15.47 5.42 8.04
C GLY A 192 -14.50 6.60 8.08
N SER A 193 -14.79 7.65 7.31
CA SER A 193 -14.05 8.91 7.36
C SER A 193 -14.01 9.51 8.77
N GLY A 194 -12.85 10.05 9.16
CA GLY A 194 -12.57 10.56 10.50
C GLY A 194 -12.61 9.47 11.58
N SER A 195 -12.38 8.21 11.22
CA SER A 195 -11.98 7.16 12.16
C SER A 195 -10.59 7.47 12.72
N SER A 196 -10.30 6.96 13.91
CA SER A 196 -8.97 7.00 14.52
C SER A 196 -8.62 5.62 15.07
N LEU A 197 -7.34 5.27 14.99
CA LEU A 197 -6.76 4.08 15.60
C LEU A 197 -6.07 4.36 16.94
N LEU A 198 -6.12 5.59 17.44
CA LEU A 198 -5.45 5.94 18.69
C LEU A 198 -6.17 5.31 19.88
N GLY A 199 -5.39 4.87 20.87
CA GLY A 199 -5.91 4.39 22.16
C GLY A 199 -5.76 2.88 22.35
N ALA A 200 -6.63 2.31 23.18
CA ALA A 200 -6.52 0.93 23.61
C ALA A 200 -7.15 -0.04 22.60
N HIS A 201 -6.41 -1.11 22.31
CA HIS A 201 -6.81 -2.22 21.46
C HIS A 201 -6.89 -3.48 22.31
N ARG A 202 -7.95 -4.25 22.13
CA ARG A 202 -8.14 -5.56 22.77
C ARG A 202 -8.56 -6.58 21.73
N ILE A 203 -7.89 -7.73 21.71
CA ILE A 203 -8.23 -8.85 20.84
C ILE A 203 -8.45 -10.07 21.72
N ALA A 204 -9.66 -10.63 21.64
CA ALA A 204 -10.05 -11.83 22.36
C ALA A 204 -10.40 -12.93 21.37
N SER A 205 -9.89 -14.13 21.59
CA SER A 205 -10.13 -15.29 20.74
C SER A 205 -10.48 -16.53 21.56
N ASN A 206 -11.01 -17.55 20.89
CA ASN A 206 -11.22 -18.86 21.51
C ASN A 206 -10.01 -19.80 21.34
N PHE A 207 -8.83 -19.29 20.96
CA PHE A 207 -7.65 -20.13 20.67
C PHE A 207 -6.33 -19.54 21.16
N GLY A 208 -6.38 -18.53 22.03
CA GLY A 208 -5.20 -17.92 22.62
C GLY A 208 -5.52 -16.97 23.77
N PRO A 209 -4.48 -16.43 24.43
CA PRO A 209 -4.64 -15.44 25.49
C PRO A 209 -5.21 -14.12 24.95
N GLU A 210 -5.82 -13.31 25.82
CA GLU A 210 -6.20 -11.96 25.40
C GLU A 210 -4.98 -11.09 25.06
N ILE A 211 -5.02 -10.45 23.89
CA ILE A 211 -4.01 -9.50 23.43
C ILE A 211 -4.51 -8.08 23.71
N SER A 212 -3.69 -7.27 24.39
CA SER A 212 -4.06 -5.90 24.75
C SER A 212 -2.87 -4.96 24.58
N PHE A 213 -3.04 -3.87 23.84
CA PHE A 213 -1.99 -2.87 23.63
C PHE A 213 -2.58 -1.47 23.39
N ASP A 214 -1.80 -0.43 23.69
CA ASP A 214 -2.15 0.96 23.38
C ASP A 214 -1.40 1.43 22.13
N LEU A 215 -2.16 1.89 21.14
CA LEU A 215 -1.62 2.38 19.88
C LEU A 215 -1.53 3.91 19.91
N ALA A 216 -0.31 4.42 19.69
CA ALA A 216 -0.01 5.85 19.67
C ALA A 216 0.12 6.43 18.25
N GLN A 217 -0.10 5.60 17.22
CA GLN A 217 -0.02 5.99 15.82
C GLN A 217 -1.40 5.84 15.17
N ASP A 218 -1.84 6.91 14.49
CA ASP A 218 -3.05 6.89 13.70
C ASP A 218 -2.75 6.58 12.22
N TYR A 219 -3.79 6.53 11.39
CA TYR A 219 -3.68 6.44 9.93
C TYR A 219 -2.65 7.44 9.37
N MET A 220 -1.85 7.00 8.39
CA MET A 220 -1.01 7.92 7.63
C MET A 220 -1.89 8.95 6.90
N PRO A 221 -1.40 10.19 6.69
CA PRO A 221 -2.14 11.16 5.87
C PRO A 221 -2.30 10.64 4.44
N GLY A 222 -3.36 11.10 3.76
CA GLY A 222 -3.63 10.72 2.37
C GLY A 222 -2.53 11.18 1.43
N LEU A 223 -2.09 10.26 0.57
CA LEU A 223 -1.10 10.53 -0.46
C LEU A 223 -1.76 11.17 -1.68
N GLN A 224 -1.41 12.39 -2.01
CA GLN A 224 -1.96 13.13 -3.15
C GLN A 224 -0.92 13.24 -4.23
N ALA A 225 -1.26 12.74 -5.42
CA ALA A 225 -0.37 12.74 -6.57
C ALA A 225 -1.02 13.44 -7.76
N SER A 226 -0.21 14.09 -8.57
CA SER A 226 -0.59 14.73 -9.82
C SER A 226 0.39 14.35 -10.94
N THR A 227 -0.08 14.41 -12.17
CA THR A 227 0.73 14.13 -13.36
C THR A 227 0.69 15.27 -14.34
N ALA A 228 1.81 15.57 -14.98
CA ALA A 228 1.90 16.54 -16.06
C ALA A 228 2.73 15.99 -17.21
N VAL A 229 2.19 16.00 -18.42
CA VAL A 229 2.95 15.68 -19.64
C VAL A 229 4.00 16.77 -19.87
N GLN A 230 5.23 16.37 -20.16
CA GLN A 230 6.35 17.28 -20.42
C GLN A 230 6.59 17.43 -21.92
N THR A 231 7.33 18.47 -22.32
CA THR A 231 7.63 18.77 -23.73
C THR A 231 8.47 17.69 -24.42
N ASP A 232 9.23 16.91 -23.67
CA ASP A 232 10.03 15.77 -24.15
C ASP A 232 9.22 14.47 -24.30
N GLY A 233 7.92 14.52 -24.03
CA GLY A 233 6.97 13.41 -24.07
C GLY A 233 6.92 12.55 -22.79
N SER A 234 7.79 12.82 -21.81
CA SER A 234 7.75 12.15 -20.50
C SER A 234 6.55 12.62 -19.68
N VAL A 235 6.22 11.89 -18.60
CA VAL A 235 5.18 12.32 -17.65
C VAL A 235 5.81 12.55 -16.30
N MET A 236 5.69 13.78 -15.79
CA MET A 236 6.13 14.12 -14.45
C MET A 236 5.05 13.75 -13.43
N LEU A 237 5.35 12.80 -12.55
CA LEU A 237 4.57 12.46 -11.37
C LEU A 237 5.09 13.29 -10.18
N ARG A 238 4.20 13.99 -9.47
CA ARG A 238 4.52 14.76 -8.25
C ARG A 238 3.54 14.39 -7.14
N TRP A 239 3.98 14.46 -5.88
CA TRP A 239 3.12 14.21 -4.73
C TRP A 239 3.47 15.06 -3.51
N ASN A 240 2.58 15.12 -2.52
CA ASN A 240 2.84 15.77 -1.23
C ASN A 240 3.80 14.93 -0.37
N ALA A 241 4.66 15.60 0.40
CA ALA A 241 5.47 14.92 1.41
C ALA A 241 4.59 14.43 2.56
N LEU A 242 4.82 13.20 3.01
CA LEU A 242 4.18 12.62 4.19
C LEU A 242 5.22 12.49 5.31
N ALA A 243 5.03 13.21 6.42
CA ALA A 243 5.94 13.16 7.57
C ALA A 243 6.23 11.73 8.09
N PRO A 244 5.26 10.80 8.18
CA PRO A 244 5.55 9.43 8.64
C PRO A 244 6.07 8.49 7.55
N ALA A 245 6.23 8.94 6.29
CA ALA A 245 6.69 8.05 5.22
C ALA A 245 8.16 7.67 5.40
N THR A 246 8.44 6.39 5.20
CA THR A 246 9.80 5.82 5.25
C THR A 246 10.42 5.66 3.86
N GLY A 247 9.60 5.71 2.80
CA GLY A 247 10.00 5.70 1.40
C GLY A 247 8.79 5.60 0.47
N TYR A 248 9.02 5.69 -0.84
CA TYR A 248 7.98 5.62 -1.86
C TYR A 248 8.31 4.65 -3.00
N ALA A 249 7.29 3.99 -3.53
CA ALA A 249 7.39 3.24 -4.78
C ALA A 249 6.21 3.60 -5.68
N ALA A 250 6.46 3.77 -6.98
CA ALA A 250 5.42 4.00 -7.97
C ALA A 250 5.46 2.93 -9.05
N TRP A 251 4.31 2.60 -9.59
CA TRP A 251 4.20 1.77 -10.78
C TRP A 251 3.02 2.22 -11.62
N ALA A 252 3.07 1.86 -12.91
CA ALA A 252 1.98 2.14 -13.83
C ALA A 252 1.77 0.97 -14.77
N PHE A 253 0.51 0.73 -15.09
CA PHE A 253 0.08 -0.22 -16.11
C PHE A 253 -0.63 0.53 -17.23
N GLY A 254 -0.34 0.16 -18.47
CA GLY A 254 -1.04 0.67 -19.64
C GLY A 254 -1.11 -0.38 -20.74
N GLY A 255 -1.73 -0.03 -21.86
CA GLY A 255 -1.75 -0.93 -22.99
C GLY A 255 -2.45 -0.33 -24.19
N MET A 256 -1.98 -0.71 -25.37
CA MET A 256 -2.62 -0.39 -26.64
C MET A 256 -3.36 -1.62 -27.13
N SER A 257 -4.68 -1.53 -27.26
CA SER A 257 -5.46 -2.55 -27.95
C SER A 257 -5.33 -2.32 -29.45
N GLN A 258 -4.68 -3.23 -30.17
CA GLN A 258 -4.74 -3.30 -31.62
C GLN A 258 -5.18 -4.71 -32.04
N GLY A 259 -6.44 -4.84 -32.50
CA GLY A 259 -6.88 -5.98 -33.31
C GLY A 259 -6.64 -7.38 -32.74
N GLY A 260 -6.77 -7.58 -31.42
CA GLY A 260 -6.70 -8.89 -30.77
C GLY A 260 -5.32 -9.35 -30.26
N ASN A 261 -4.25 -8.58 -30.54
CA ASN A 261 -2.94 -8.71 -29.91
C ASN A 261 -2.60 -7.38 -29.22
N SER A 262 -2.77 -7.30 -27.89
CA SER A 262 -2.51 -6.07 -27.13
C SER A 262 -1.13 -6.10 -26.47
N ASP A 263 -0.33 -5.07 -26.73
CA ASP A 263 0.88 -4.81 -25.96
C ASP A 263 0.49 -4.19 -24.62
N MET A 264 0.88 -4.83 -23.53
CA MET A 264 0.75 -4.33 -22.16
C MET A 264 2.05 -3.67 -21.73
N VAL A 265 1.96 -2.55 -21.04
CA VAL A 265 3.10 -1.84 -20.48
C VAL A 265 3.05 -1.92 -18.97
N TRP A 266 4.19 -2.23 -18.34
CA TRP A 266 4.38 -2.13 -16.91
C TRP A 266 5.64 -1.33 -16.61
N TRP A 267 5.46 -0.19 -15.93
CA TRP A 267 6.53 0.66 -15.46
C TRP A 267 6.64 0.64 -13.92
N THR A 268 7.86 0.79 -13.40
CA THR A 268 8.18 0.91 -11.96
C THR A 268 9.17 2.06 -11.72
N SER A 269 9.10 2.74 -10.59
CA SER A 269 10.03 3.82 -10.21
C SER A 269 11.44 3.32 -9.85
N SER A 270 11.62 2.02 -9.64
CA SER A 270 12.90 1.41 -9.25
C SER A 270 14.00 1.70 -10.28
N ALA A 271 15.22 2.04 -9.84
CA ALA A 271 16.36 2.23 -10.73
C ALA A 271 16.83 0.91 -11.38
N THR A 272 16.43 -0.23 -10.84
CA THR A 272 16.69 -1.57 -11.37
C THR A 272 15.39 -2.27 -11.77
N LYS A 273 15.53 -3.37 -12.53
CA LYS A 273 14.42 -4.17 -13.07
C LYS A 273 13.69 -4.96 -11.96
N GLU A 274 12.92 -4.27 -11.12
CA GLU A 274 12.22 -4.82 -9.96
C GLU A 274 10.71 -4.57 -10.08
N PHE A 275 9.95 -5.66 -10.23
CA PHE A 275 8.50 -5.59 -10.45
C PHE A 275 7.75 -6.47 -9.44
N GLY A 276 6.61 -5.95 -8.99
CA GLY A 276 5.66 -6.65 -8.12
C GLY A 276 6.26 -7.09 -6.78
N GLY A 277 5.70 -8.17 -6.23
CA GLY A 277 6.07 -8.68 -4.91
C GLY A 277 5.74 -7.68 -3.79
N GLY A 278 6.55 -7.69 -2.73
CA GLY A 278 6.33 -6.86 -1.54
C GLY A 278 6.37 -5.34 -1.77
N LEU A 279 6.78 -4.85 -2.96
CA LEU A 279 6.73 -3.42 -3.27
C LEU A 279 5.31 -2.85 -3.19
N TRP A 280 4.31 -3.72 -3.37
CA TRP A 280 2.90 -3.35 -3.32
C TRP A 280 2.27 -3.54 -1.95
N ASP A 281 3.04 -4.01 -0.97
CA ASP A 281 2.56 -4.41 0.35
C ASP A 281 3.02 -3.42 1.44
N TRP A 282 2.92 -3.85 2.70
CA TRP A 282 3.47 -3.17 3.86
C TRP A 282 4.89 -3.67 4.13
N LEU A 283 5.88 -2.87 3.72
CA LEU A 283 7.28 -3.17 3.95
C LEU A 283 7.77 -2.60 5.29
N PRO A 284 8.51 -3.39 6.09
CA PRO A 284 9.17 -2.90 7.30
C PRO A 284 10.13 -1.74 7.03
N PRO A 285 10.24 -0.73 7.93
CA PRO A 285 11.14 0.40 7.75
C PRO A 285 12.61 0.02 7.50
N ALA A 286 13.09 -1.03 8.15
CA ALA A 286 14.46 -1.54 7.93
C ALA A 286 14.64 -2.10 6.51
N THR A 287 13.63 -2.80 5.99
CA THR A 287 13.60 -3.29 4.60
C THR A 287 13.57 -2.13 3.63
N VAL A 288 12.70 -1.13 3.86
CA VAL A 288 12.61 0.09 3.05
C VAL A 288 13.96 0.82 3.00
N ALA A 289 14.60 1.03 4.15
CA ALA A 289 15.92 1.66 4.23
C ALA A 289 16.97 0.91 3.39
N ASN A 290 16.98 -0.43 3.44
CA ASN A 290 17.87 -1.24 2.60
C ASN A 290 17.55 -1.12 1.10
N LEU A 291 16.27 -1.08 0.73
CA LEU A 291 15.87 -0.92 -0.68
C LEU A 291 16.18 0.48 -1.22
N ILE A 292 16.19 1.51 -0.38
CA ILE A 292 16.63 2.86 -0.74
C ILE A 292 18.13 2.87 -1.09
N THR A 293 18.99 2.19 -0.32
CA THR A 293 20.43 2.13 -0.66
C THR A 293 20.69 1.43 -1.99
N LYS A 294 19.80 0.50 -2.36
CA LYS A 294 19.79 -0.19 -3.65
C LYS A 294 19.08 0.60 -4.77
N LYS A 295 18.52 1.77 -4.47
CA LYS A 295 17.73 2.62 -5.39
C LYS A 295 16.50 1.93 -5.99
N ILE A 296 15.96 0.94 -5.27
CA ILE A 296 14.72 0.23 -5.65
C ILE A 296 13.49 1.00 -5.15
N VAL A 297 13.61 1.57 -3.95
CA VAL A 297 12.61 2.44 -3.33
C VAL A 297 13.13 3.88 -3.32
N MET A 298 12.27 4.84 -3.61
CA MET A 298 12.60 6.26 -3.54
C MET A 298 12.68 6.71 -2.07
N PRO A 299 13.64 7.57 -1.69
CA PRO A 299 13.77 8.06 -0.32
C PRO A 299 12.56 8.93 0.08
N PRO A 300 12.28 9.08 1.38
CA PRO A 300 11.12 9.85 1.86
C PRO A 300 11.21 11.36 1.55
N SER A 301 12.39 11.87 1.20
CA SER A 301 12.60 13.23 0.71
C SER A 301 12.25 13.43 -0.75
N GLN A 302 12.10 12.36 -1.54
CA GLN A 302 11.76 12.45 -2.96
C GLN A 302 10.25 12.50 -3.14
N THR A 303 9.77 13.58 -3.75
CA THR A 303 8.34 13.87 -3.97
C THR A 303 7.96 14.02 -5.45
N SER A 304 8.85 13.55 -6.33
CA SER A 304 8.61 13.54 -7.77
C SER A 304 9.38 12.41 -8.47
N CYS A 305 8.83 11.94 -9.59
CA CYS A 305 9.45 10.95 -10.48
C CYS A 305 8.98 11.20 -11.91
N GLN A 306 9.89 11.16 -12.88
CA GLN A 306 9.50 11.20 -14.30
C GLN A 306 9.31 9.78 -14.83
N ILE A 307 8.16 9.53 -15.43
CA ILE A 307 7.88 8.35 -16.23
C ILE A 307 8.43 8.60 -17.63
N PRO A 308 9.31 7.73 -18.17
CA PRO A 308 9.95 7.98 -19.45
C PRO A 308 8.97 8.15 -20.62
N ALA A 309 9.37 8.96 -21.61
CA ALA A 309 8.58 9.20 -22.81
C ALA A 309 8.26 7.90 -23.59
N GLU A 310 9.18 6.93 -23.56
CA GLU A 310 9.02 5.62 -24.19
C GLU A 310 7.88 4.82 -23.54
N VAL A 311 7.70 4.93 -22.22
CA VAL A 311 6.59 4.29 -21.50
C VAL A 311 5.26 4.84 -21.98
N LYS A 312 5.12 6.19 -22.02
CA LYS A 312 3.88 6.81 -22.47
C LYS A 312 3.55 6.47 -23.93
N ARG A 313 4.56 6.45 -24.80
CA ARG A 313 4.37 6.06 -26.20
C ARG A 313 3.92 4.61 -26.34
N ALA A 314 4.49 3.70 -25.55
CA ALA A 314 4.13 2.29 -25.56
C ALA A 314 2.76 2.02 -24.92
N SER A 315 2.35 2.83 -23.94
CA SER A 315 1.12 2.61 -23.17
C SER A 315 -0.16 3.11 -23.84
N GLY A 316 -0.04 3.93 -24.89
CA GLY A 316 -1.18 4.63 -25.49
C GLY A 316 -1.65 5.83 -24.67
N GLU A 317 -2.92 6.20 -24.83
CA GLU A 317 -3.47 7.45 -24.30
C GLU A 317 -3.59 7.48 -22.77
N MET A 318 -3.78 6.33 -22.12
CA MET A 318 -4.05 6.24 -20.69
C MET A 318 -3.26 5.12 -20.00
N MET A 319 -2.69 5.43 -18.85
CA MET A 319 -2.11 4.49 -17.90
C MET A 319 -2.84 4.58 -16.56
N MET A 320 -2.98 3.45 -15.88
CA MET A 320 -3.34 3.42 -14.47
C MET A 320 -2.08 3.41 -13.62
N GLY A 321 -1.85 4.47 -12.87
CA GLY A 321 -0.75 4.62 -11.93
C GLY A 321 -1.14 4.25 -10.51
N ASN A 322 -0.17 3.76 -9.76
CA ASN A 322 -0.23 3.66 -8.31
C ASN A 322 1.05 4.27 -7.73
N LEU A 323 0.89 5.00 -6.63
CA LEU A 323 1.99 5.46 -5.80
C LEU A 323 1.73 4.98 -4.38
N ASN A 324 2.71 4.30 -3.80
CA ASN A 324 2.68 3.75 -2.44
C ASN A 324 3.72 4.47 -1.57
N ALA A 325 3.28 4.91 -0.40
CA ALA A 325 4.12 5.44 0.67
C ALA A 325 4.17 4.42 1.80
N TYR A 326 5.35 3.87 2.04
CA TYR A 326 5.59 2.98 3.18
C TYR A 326 5.61 3.78 4.47
N GLY A 327 5.04 3.23 5.54
CA GLY A 327 4.94 3.88 6.84
C GLY A 327 5.78 3.23 7.93
N PRO A 328 5.57 3.68 9.19
CA PRO A 328 6.17 3.04 10.36
C PRO A 328 5.50 1.70 10.69
N GLU A 329 6.09 0.98 11.64
CA GLU A 329 5.50 -0.18 12.31
C GLU A 329 5.47 0.07 13.82
N ALA A 330 4.44 -0.47 14.49
CA ALA A 330 4.37 -0.57 15.94
C ALA A 330 4.40 -2.05 16.33
N HIS A 331 5.23 -2.40 17.31
CA HIS A 331 5.43 -3.77 17.78
C HIS A 331 5.16 -3.86 19.27
N PHE A 332 4.38 -4.86 19.66
CA PHE A 332 4.01 -5.14 21.04
C PHE A 332 4.23 -6.61 21.34
N ALA A 333 4.59 -6.90 22.59
CA ALA A 333 4.75 -8.26 23.08
C ALA A 333 4.44 -8.31 24.57
N TYR A 334 3.88 -9.41 25.02
CA TYR A 334 3.63 -9.67 26.43
C TYR A 334 4.14 -11.06 26.83
N PRO A 335 4.76 -11.20 28.02
CA PRO A 335 5.20 -10.12 28.90
C PRO A 335 6.28 -9.24 28.23
N PRO A 336 6.52 -8.01 28.73
CA PRO A 336 7.62 -7.18 28.24
C PRO A 336 8.96 -7.92 28.29
N LYS A 337 9.86 -7.61 27.36
CA LYS A 337 11.17 -8.24 27.28
C LYS A 337 11.92 -8.08 28.62
N PRO A 338 12.32 -9.18 29.29
CA PRO A 338 13.02 -9.08 30.57
C PRO A 338 14.45 -8.58 30.36
N ALA A 339 14.99 -7.92 31.38
CA ALA A 339 16.38 -7.47 31.39
C ALA A 339 17.37 -8.65 31.47
N GLY A 340 18.58 -8.45 30.95
CA GLY A 340 19.66 -9.44 30.99
C GLY A 340 19.38 -10.67 30.10
N ASN A 341 19.77 -11.85 30.58
CA ASN A 341 19.77 -13.09 29.80
C ASN A 341 18.65 -14.07 30.17
N ALA A 342 17.67 -13.64 30.99
CA ALA A 342 16.54 -14.48 31.37
C ALA A 342 15.74 -14.92 30.13
N VAL A 343 15.26 -16.17 30.13
CA VAL A 343 14.45 -16.68 29.01
C VAL A 343 13.19 -15.81 28.89
N TRP A 344 12.95 -15.27 27.70
CA TRP A 344 11.74 -14.51 27.41
C TRP A 344 10.66 -15.44 26.88
N ASN A 345 9.72 -15.81 27.75
CA ASN A 345 8.58 -16.65 27.39
C ASN A 345 7.42 -15.75 26.95
N ILE A 346 7.23 -15.61 25.64
CA ILE A 346 6.25 -14.69 25.06
C ILE A 346 4.89 -15.38 25.00
N ASP A 347 3.87 -14.76 25.58
CA ASP A 347 2.49 -15.21 25.45
C ASP A 347 1.91 -14.76 24.12
N TRP A 348 2.00 -13.47 23.80
CA TRP A 348 1.51 -12.95 22.53
C TRP A 348 2.39 -11.85 21.96
N THR A 349 2.25 -11.64 20.65
CA THR A 349 2.79 -10.49 19.93
C THR A 349 1.71 -9.81 19.10
N ALA A 350 1.80 -8.49 18.99
CA ALA A 350 0.99 -7.70 18.07
C ALA A 350 1.90 -6.81 17.21
N LYS A 351 1.59 -6.72 15.92
CA LYS A 351 2.28 -5.84 14.97
C LYS A 351 1.26 -5.01 14.21
N VAL A 352 1.47 -3.70 14.16
CA VAL A 352 0.66 -2.77 13.36
C VAL A 352 1.55 -2.16 12.29
N ARG A 353 1.14 -2.23 11.02
CA ARG A 353 1.90 -1.69 9.88
C ARG A 353 1.09 -0.65 9.15
N PHE A 354 1.70 0.47 8.81
CA PHE A 354 1.02 1.60 8.18
C PHE A 354 1.51 1.81 6.76
N ARG A 355 0.60 2.21 5.87
CA ARG A 355 0.92 2.75 4.55
C ARG A 355 -0.10 3.80 4.12
N SER A 356 0.25 4.62 3.14
CA SER A 356 -0.72 5.35 2.34
C SER A 356 -0.45 5.12 0.87
N HIS A 357 -1.49 4.99 0.06
CA HIS A 357 -1.32 4.86 -1.39
C HIS A 357 -2.45 5.56 -2.14
N THR A 358 -2.13 5.94 -3.38
CA THR A 358 -3.07 6.59 -4.29
C THR A 358 -3.02 5.92 -5.65
N MET A 359 -4.17 5.91 -6.32
CA MET A 359 -4.28 5.54 -7.72
C MET A 359 -4.70 6.75 -8.53
N LEU A 360 -4.08 6.90 -9.69
CA LEU A 360 -4.29 8.04 -10.57
C LEU A 360 -4.27 7.58 -12.02
N MET A 361 -5.08 8.24 -12.85
CA MET A 361 -4.99 8.10 -14.28
C MET A 361 -3.83 8.96 -14.79
N ILE A 362 -2.83 8.31 -15.36
CA ILE A 362 -1.63 8.95 -15.88
C ILE A 362 -1.83 9.18 -17.38
N GLY A 363 -1.65 10.43 -17.79
CA GLY A 363 -1.54 10.80 -19.20
C GLY A 363 -2.81 11.33 -19.86
N ALA A 364 -3.95 11.27 -19.17
CA ALA A 364 -5.11 12.09 -19.51
C ALA A 364 -4.99 13.43 -18.77
N ASP A 365 -5.06 14.53 -19.52
CA ASP A 365 -4.95 15.87 -18.97
C ASP A 365 -6.30 16.28 -18.34
N PHE A 366 -6.58 15.74 -17.15
CA PHE A 366 -7.78 16.10 -16.39
C PHE A 366 -7.69 17.51 -15.79
N GLY A 367 -6.51 18.16 -15.86
CA GLY A 367 -6.25 19.51 -15.35
C GLY A 367 -7.10 20.60 -16.01
N GLY A 368 -7.72 20.32 -17.17
CA GLY A 368 -8.64 21.24 -17.85
C GLY A 368 -10.07 21.25 -17.30
N MET A 369 -10.52 20.21 -16.57
CA MET A 369 -11.90 20.14 -16.07
C MET A 369 -12.11 20.84 -14.71
N GLY A 370 -11.04 21.15 -13.97
CA GLY A 370 -11.11 21.92 -12.73
C GLY A 370 -11.00 23.44 -12.91
N ALA A 371 -10.57 23.92 -14.08
CA ALA A 371 -10.39 25.35 -14.37
C ALA A 371 -11.51 25.95 -15.23
N ALA A 372 -12.36 25.12 -15.85
CA ALA A 372 -13.46 25.58 -16.70
C ALA A 372 -14.74 25.99 -15.93
N SER A 373 -14.75 25.88 -14.60
CA SER A 373 -15.86 26.38 -13.75
C SER A 373 -15.58 27.77 -13.15
N GLY A 374 -14.47 28.42 -13.53
CA GLY A 374 -14.10 29.77 -13.07
C GLY A 374 -14.32 30.91 -14.07
N SER A 375 -14.76 30.61 -15.30
CA SER A 375 -14.99 31.63 -16.32
C SER A 375 -16.47 31.94 -16.43
N SER A 376 -16.83 33.15 -16.02
CA SER A 376 -18.11 33.84 -16.18
C SER A 376 -18.83 33.44 -17.47
N ALA A 377 -19.85 32.58 -17.36
CA ALA A 377 -20.80 32.34 -18.42
C ALA A 377 -21.76 33.55 -18.55
N PRO A 378 -22.14 33.97 -19.77
CA PRO A 378 -23.11 35.05 -19.97
C PRO A 378 -24.47 34.64 -19.42
N ALA A 379 -25.19 35.57 -18.79
CA ALA A 379 -26.51 35.32 -18.24
C ALA A 379 -27.50 34.86 -19.33
N GLU A 380 -27.97 33.61 -19.25
CA GLU A 380 -29.11 33.13 -20.02
C GLU A 380 -30.45 33.56 -19.36
N PRO A 381 -31.49 33.83 -20.15
CA PRO A 381 -32.71 34.48 -19.66
C PRO A 381 -33.56 33.55 -18.80
N GLN A 382 -34.07 34.09 -17.69
CA GLN A 382 -34.95 33.41 -16.73
C GLN A 382 -36.13 32.71 -17.42
N GLN A 383 -36.21 31.39 -17.31
CA GLN A 383 -37.42 30.63 -17.63
C GLN A 383 -38.55 30.99 -16.66
N LYS A 384 -39.61 31.60 -17.20
CA LYS A 384 -40.86 31.87 -16.47
C LYS A 384 -41.52 30.58 -16.01
N LYS A 385 -41.90 30.54 -14.73
CA LYS A 385 -42.66 29.44 -14.09
C LYS A 385 -44.09 29.39 -14.69
N LYS A 386 -44.52 28.21 -15.15
CA LYS A 386 -45.91 27.96 -15.54
C LYS A 386 -46.81 27.81 -14.31
N CYS A 387 -47.83 28.65 -14.20
CA CYS A 387 -48.86 28.58 -13.16
C CYS A 387 -49.88 27.47 -13.47
N LYS A 388 -50.28 26.69 -12.46
CA LYS A 388 -51.39 25.72 -12.53
C LYS A 388 -52.70 26.42 -12.15
N GLY A 389 -53.69 26.41 -13.06
CA GLY A 389 -55.07 26.80 -12.75
C GLY A 389 -55.85 25.66 -12.07
N PRO A 390 -56.96 25.98 -11.37
CA PRO A 390 -57.78 24.96 -10.73
C PRO A 390 -58.51 24.13 -11.80
N LEU A 391 -58.59 22.82 -11.57
CA LEU A 391 -59.20 21.78 -12.44
C LEU A 391 -58.40 21.36 -13.68
N GLY A 392 -57.09 21.63 -13.72
CA GLY A 392 -56.17 20.83 -14.53
C GLY A 392 -56.15 21.09 -16.05
N ILE A 393 -56.70 22.20 -16.52
CA ILE A 393 -56.58 22.61 -17.92
C ILE A 393 -55.42 23.62 -18.07
N PRO A 394 -54.39 23.34 -18.90
CA PRO A 394 -53.30 24.28 -19.11
C PRO A 394 -53.72 25.44 -20.04
N LEU A 395 -53.54 26.69 -19.58
CA LEU A 395 -53.69 27.88 -20.41
C LEU A 395 -52.36 28.26 -21.10
N PRO A 396 -52.40 28.80 -22.33
CA PRO A 396 -51.21 29.27 -23.00
C PRO A 396 -50.84 30.65 -22.44
N THR A 397 -49.71 30.67 -21.73
CA THR A 397 -48.90 31.83 -21.30
C THR A 397 -49.19 32.46 -19.94
N CYS A 398 -48.12 32.55 -19.14
CA CYS A 398 -47.84 33.54 -18.10
C CYS A 398 -46.39 34.01 -18.33
#